data_AF-A0A750HQV2-F1
#
_entry.id   AF-A0A750HQV2-F1
#
_cell.length_a   1.000
_cell.length_b   1.000
_cell.length_c   1.000
_cell.angle_alpha   90.00
_cell.angle_beta   90.00
_cell.angle_gamma   90.00
#
_symmetry.space_group_name_H-M   'P 1'
#
loop_
_entity.id
_entity.type
_entity.pdbx_description
1 polymer ?
#
loop_
_entity_poly.entity_id
_entity_poly.type
_entity_poly.pdbx_seq_one_letter_code
_entity_poly.pdbx_strand_id
1 'polypeptide(L)'
;MTNYESDAPDMFTTDPIEGEVSQALALYKIALIHASYRNFWHRLSCKMKDKEAIKWERLLILQEQKCREIVNQSKKHREMLRIIVEQQPLEIRERDNFLNLLEQ
;
A
#
# COMPACT_ATOMS: atom_id res chain seq x y z
N MET A 1 -30.09 -9.86 -18.49
CA MET A 1 -29.04 -10.20 -17.51
C MET A 1 -27.73 -9.91 -18.21
N THR A 2 -27.21 -8.70 -18.04
CA THR A 2 -25.99 -8.24 -18.72
C THR A 2 -24.79 -8.83 -18.00
N ASN A 3 -24.01 -9.63 -18.73
CA ASN A 3 -22.69 -10.08 -18.30
C ASN A 3 -21.81 -8.84 -18.15
N TYR A 4 -21.48 -8.47 -16.92
CA TYR A 4 -20.42 -7.50 -16.67
C TYR A 4 -19.11 -8.27 -16.80
N GLU A 5 -18.61 -8.33 -18.04
CA GLU A 5 -17.19 -8.55 -18.31
C GLU A 5 -16.44 -7.49 -17.50
N SER A 6 -15.72 -7.96 -16.49
CA SER A 6 -14.84 -7.14 -15.67
C SER A 6 -13.62 -6.80 -16.54
N ASP A 7 -13.79 -5.83 -17.44
CA ASP A 7 -12.70 -5.10 -18.07
C ASP A 7 -12.01 -4.26 -16.98
N ALA A 8 -11.22 -4.92 -16.14
CA ALA A 8 -10.19 -4.22 -15.42
C ALA A 8 -9.17 -3.81 -16.49
N PRO A 9 -8.95 -2.50 -16.74
CA PRO A 9 -7.90 -2.11 -17.65
C PRO A 9 -6.59 -2.63 -17.07
N ASP A 10 -5.95 -3.53 -17.81
CA ASP A 10 -4.59 -3.94 -17.56
C ASP A 10 -3.72 -2.68 -17.58
N MET A 11 -3.47 -2.12 -16.40
CA MET A 11 -2.40 -1.15 -16.18
C MET A 11 -1.06 -1.91 -16.20
N PHE A 12 -0.78 -2.62 -17.29
CA PHE A 12 0.56 -3.09 -17.57
C PHE A 12 1.38 -1.86 -17.96
N THR A 13 1.95 -1.19 -16.97
CA THR A 13 3.11 -0.33 -17.21
C THR A 13 4.17 -1.16 -17.92
N THR A 14 4.72 -0.62 -19.00
CA THR A 14 5.84 -1.20 -19.74
C THR A 14 7.15 -1.16 -18.95
N ASP A 15 7.21 -0.46 -17.81
CA ASP A 15 8.35 -0.47 -16.90
C ASP A 15 8.11 -1.53 -15.79
N PRO A 16 8.88 -2.62 -15.75
CA PRO A 16 8.73 -3.65 -14.71
C PRO A 16 8.92 -3.09 -13.30
N ILE A 17 9.77 -2.06 -13.12
CA ILE A 17 10.02 -1.45 -11.80
C ILE A 17 8.79 -0.66 -11.34
N GLU A 18 8.17 0.09 -12.24
CA GLU A 18 6.91 0.79 -11.93
C GLU A 18 5.82 -0.21 -11.55
N GLY A 19 5.73 -1.33 -12.25
CA GLY A 19 4.76 -2.39 -11.98
C GLY A 19 4.94 -3.00 -10.59
N GLU A 20 6.17 -3.38 -10.26
CA GLU A 20 6.53 -3.95 -8.95
C GLU A 20 6.24 -2.98 -7.80
N VAL A 21 6.72 -1.72 -7.93
CA VAL A 21 6.51 -0.68 -6.90
C VAL A 21 5.03 -0.33 -6.76
N SER A 22 4.32 -0.13 -7.86
CA SER A 22 2.89 0.23 -7.85
C SER A 22 2.04 -0.89 -7.25
N GLN A 23 2.32 -2.15 -7.59
CA GLN A 23 1.61 -3.29 -7.04
C GLN A 23 1.84 -3.42 -5.53
N ALA A 24 3.09 -3.28 -5.08
CA ALA A 24 3.43 -3.34 -3.67
C ALA A 24 2.72 -2.23 -2.87
N LEU A 25 2.73 -1.00 -3.39
CA LEU A 25 2.06 0.14 -2.77
C LEU A 25 0.54 -0.03 -2.75
N ALA A 26 -0.06 -0.55 -3.82
CA ALA A 26 -1.50 -0.78 -3.87
C ALA A 26 -1.95 -1.79 -2.79
N LEU A 27 -1.24 -2.91 -2.66
CA LEU A 27 -1.52 -3.92 -1.63
C LEU A 27 -1.34 -3.36 -0.21
N TYR A 28 -0.28 -2.59 0.01
CA TYR A 28 -0.04 -1.93 1.29
C TYR A 28 -1.13 -0.90 1.60
N LYS A 29 -1.55 -0.09 0.62
CA LYS A 29 -2.63 0.89 0.77
C LYS A 29 -3.97 0.24 1.12
N ILE A 30 -4.32 -0.87 0.47
CA ILE A 30 -5.54 -1.63 0.77
C ILE A 30 -5.50 -2.08 2.23
N ALA A 31 -4.37 -2.59 2.72
CA ALA A 31 -4.22 -2.99 4.11
C ALA A 31 -4.31 -1.80 5.07
N LEU A 32 -3.73 -0.63 4.73
CA LEU A 32 -3.85 0.60 5.50
C LEU A 32 -5.31 1.02 5.64
N ILE A 33 -6.06 1.05 4.54
CA ILE A 33 -7.48 1.43 4.54
C ILE A 33 -8.30 0.51 5.44
N HIS A 34 -8.13 -0.82 5.32
CA HIS A 34 -8.85 -1.78 6.15
C HIS A 34 -8.46 -1.71 7.62
N ALA A 35 -7.20 -1.40 7.92
CA ALA A 35 -6.74 -1.13 9.28
C ALA A 35 -7.08 0.30 9.76
N SER A 36 -7.94 1.03 9.03
CA SER A 36 -8.30 2.44 9.31
C SER A 36 -7.07 3.33 9.57
N TYR A 37 -6.00 3.13 8.79
CA TYR A 37 -4.71 3.80 8.94
C TYR A 37 -4.12 3.68 10.36
N ARG A 38 -4.38 2.56 11.04
CA ARG A 38 -4.00 2.31 12.44
C ARG A 38 -4.43 3.42 13.40
N ASN A 39 -5.57 4.05 13.13
CA ASN A 39 -6.13 5.09 14.00
C ASN A 39 -6.50 4.55 15.39
N PHE A 40 -6.94 5.44 16.28
CA PHE A 40 -7.27 5.08 17.66
C PHE A 40 -8.33 3.96 17.76
N TRP A 41 -9.35 3.98 16.91
CA TRP A 41 -10.44 3.00 16.92
C TRP A 41 -9.96 1.61 16.52
N HIS A 42 -9.14 1.50 15.47
CA HIS A 42 -8.55 0.22 15.09
C HIS A 42 -7.69 -0.35 16.21
N ARG A 43 -6.87 0.48 16.86
CA ARG A 43 -6.05 0.06 18.02
C ARG A 43 -6.92 -0.42 19.18
N LEU A 44 -8.04 0.24 19.45
CA LEU A 44 -8.98 -0.16 20.49
C LEU A 44 -9.63 -1.51 20.14
N SER A 45 -10.10 -1.71 18.91
CA SER A 45 -10.67 -2.97 18.44
C SER A 45 -9.67 -4.13 18.56
N CYS A 46 -8.41 -3.91 18.18
CA CYS A 46 -7.34 -4.88 18.39
C CYS A 46 -7.14 -5.23 19.88
N LYS A 47 -7.16 -4.23 20.78
CA LYS A 47 -7.07 -4.47 22.24
C LYS A 47 -8.26 -5.26 22.79
N MET A 48 -9.44 -5.06 22.22
CA MET A 48 -10.66 -5.81 22.54
C MET A 48 -10.70 -7.22 21.91
N LYS A 49 -9.61 -7.64 21.26
CA LYS A 49 -9.48 -8.94 20.57
C LYS A 49 -10.48 -9.14 19.43
N ASP A 50 -10.89 -8.05 18.77
CA ASP A 50 -11.67 -8.14 17.54
C ASP A 50 -10.86 -8.90 16.47
N LYS A 51 -11.46 -9.96 15.92
CA LYS A 51 -10.77 -10.89 15.03
C LYS A 51 -10.43 -10.26 13.69
N GLU A 52 -11.32 -9.42 13.14
CA GLU A 52 -11.08 -8.77 11.85
C GLU A 52 -10.03 -7.66 11.99
N ALA A 53 -10.10 -6.86 13.06
CA ALA A 53 -9.08 -5.84 13.35
C ALA A 53 -7.68 -6.48 13.48
N ILE A 54 -7.56 -7.58 14.23
CA ILE A 54 -6.29 -8.31 14.36
C ILE A 54 -5.81 -8.88 13.02
N LYS A 55 -6.72 -9.43 12.21
CA LYS A 55 -6.39 -9.97 10.89
C LYS A 55 -5.82 -8.88 9.98
N TRP A 56 -6.48 -7.73 9.90
CA TRP A 56 -6.01 -6.61 9.10
C TRP A 56 -4.73 -5.99 9.63
N GLU A 57 -4.55 -5.95 10.96
CA GLU A 57 -3.27 -5.54 11.56
C GLU A 57 -2.11 -6.45 11.11
N ARG A 58 -2.31 -7.77 11.12
CA ARG A 58 -1.31 -8.74 10.67
C ARG A 58 -1.01 -8.60 9.19
N LEU A 59 -2.04 -8.47 8.36
CA LEU A 59 -1.89 -8.25 6.93
C LEU A 59 -1.15 -6.94 6.63
N LEU A 60 -1.46 -5.87 7.38
CA LEU A 60 -0.78 -4.59 7.26
C LEU A 60 0.71 -4.71 7.57
N ILE A 61 1.10 -5.38 8.66
CA ILE A 61 2.51 -5.62 9.00
C ILE A 61 3.23 -6.38 7.88
N LEU A 62 2.60 -7.44 7.38
CA LEU A 62 3.18 -8.27 6.33
C LEU A 62 3.36 -7.51 5.01
N GLN A 63 2.35 -6.71 4.62
CA GLN A 63 2.45 -5.90 3.40
C GLN A 63 3.43 -4.75 3.57
N GLU A 64 3.54 -4.16 4.76
CA GLU A 64 4.56 -3.14 5.05
C GLU A 64 5.97 -3.69 4.83
N GLN A 65 6.25 -4.89 5.37
CA GLN A 65 7.55 -5.55 5.21
C GLN A 65 7.87 -5.84 3.74
N LYS A 66 6.94 -6.48 3.02
CA LYS A 66 7.11 -6.76 1.59
C LYS A 66 7.29 -5.49 0.76
N CYS A 67 6.52 -4.46 1.07
CA CYS A 67 6.63 -3.19 0.36
C CYS A 67 8.00 -2.55 0.61
N ARG A 68 8.49 -2.56 1.86
CA ARG A 68 9.85 -2.11 2.21
C ARG A 68 10.91 -2.89 1.42
N GLU A 69 10.81 -4.22 1.35
CA GLU A 69 11.75 -5.04 0.58
C GLU A 69 11.81 -4.62 -0.90
N ILE A 70 10.66 -4.46 -1.55
CA ILE A 70 10.56 -4.09 -2.97
C ILE A 70 11.08 -2.67 -3.21
N VAL A 71 10.58 -1.67 -2.47
CA VAL A 71 10.94 -0.27 -2.73
C VAL A 71 12.42 0.03 -2.44
N ASN A 72 13.05 -0.74 -1.55
CA ASN A 72 14.46 -0.59 -1.21
C ASN A 72 15.40 -1.50 -2.01
N GLN A 73 14.87 -2.37 -2.88
CA GLN A 73 15.65 -3.35 -3.63
C GLN A 73 16.75 -2.71 -4.51
N SER A 74 16.50 -1.53 -5.07
CA SER A 74 17.52 -0.78 -5.81
C SER A 74 17.27 0.72 -5.81
N LYS A 75 18.28 1.51 -6.20
CA LYS A 75 18.14 2.98 -6.38
C LYS A 75 16.99 3.34 -7.32
N LYS A 76 16.74 2.53 -8.35
CA LYS A 76 15.64 2.75 -9.31
C LYS A 76 14.27 2.55 -8.65
N HIS A 77 14.10 1.55 -7.79
CA HIS A 77 12.86 1.33 -7.05
C HIS A 77 12.58 2.49 -6.07
N ARG A 78 13.62 2.97 -5.38
CA ARG A 78 13.52 4.13 -4.48
C ARG A 78 13.12 5.40 -5.24
N GLU A 79 13.68 5.60 -6.43
CA GLU A 79 13.33 6.74 -7.28
C GLU A 79 11.91 6.63 -7.84
N MET A 80 11.51 5.43 -8.29
CA MET A 80 10.16 5.17 -8.76
C MET A 80 9.11 5.45 -7.67
N LEU A 81 9.39 5.07 -6.42
CA LEU A 81 8.52 5.42 -5.29
C LEU A 81 8.35 6.94 -5.16
N ARG A 82 9.43 7.72 -5.28
CA ARG A 82 9.37 9.19 -5.18
C ARG A 82 8.52 9.78 -6.30
N ILE A 83 8.72 9.32 -7.54
CA ILE A 83 7.93 9.74 -8.69
C ILE A 83 6.44 9.48 -8.45
N ILE A 84 6.07 8.27 -8.03
CA ILE A 84 4.68 7.90 -7.73
C ILE A 84 4.10 8.79 -6.63
N VAL A 85 4.86 9.05 -5.57
CA VAL A 85 4.44 9.90 -4.45
C VAL A 85 4.26 11.37 -4.88
N GLU A 86 5.12 11.90 -5.75
CA GLU A 86 5.04 13.26 -6.26
C GLU A 86 3.82 13.49 -7.15
N GLN A 87 3.36 12.46 -7.85
CA GLN A 87 2.15 12.50 -8.67
C GLN A 87 0.85 12.48 -7.83
N GLN A 88 0.92 12.15 -6.54
CA GLN A 88 -0.25 12.11 -5.68
C GLN A 88 -0.65 13.51 -5.18
N PRO A 89 -1.96 13.79 -5.04
CA PRO A 89 -2.45 14.96 -4.33
C PRO A 89 -1.85 15.04 -2.91
N LEU A 90 -1.56 16.26 -2.44
CA LEU A 90 -0.91 16.52 -1.15
C LEU A 90 -1.57 15.76 0.02
N GLU A 91 -2.90 15.81 0.10
CA GLU A 91 -3.68 15.16 1.15
C GLU A 91 -3.49 13.63 1.18
N ILE A 92 -3.41 13.01 0.01
CA ILE A 92 -3.20 11.55 -0.12
C ILE A 92 -1.78 11.21 0.29
N ARG A 93 -0.80 11.99 -0.18
CA ARG A 93 0.61 11.81 0.15
C ARG A 93 0.87 11.88 1.65
N GLU A 94 0.27 12.86 2.34
CA GLU A 94 0.40 13.01 3.79
C GLU A 94 -0.25 11.84 4.55
N ARG A 95 -1.42 11.40 4.07
CA ARG A 95 -2.17 10.32 4.72
C ARG A 95 -1.53 8.95 4.54
N ASP A 96 -1.11 8.62 3.32
CA ASP A 96 -0.50 7.33 2.99
C ASP A 96 0.97 7.29 3.47
N ASN A 97 1.67 8.43 3.41
CA ASN A 97 3.04 8.63 3.88
C ASN A 97 4.03 7.54 3.42
N PHE A 98 3.96 7.15 2.15
CA PHE A 98 4.76 6.05 1.60
C PHE A 98 6.27 6.29 1.64
N LEU A 99 6.74 7.54 1.76
CA LEU A 99 8.17 7.83 1.91
C LEU A 99 8.77 7.21 3.18
N ASN A 100 7.96 6.94 4.21
CA ASN A 100 8.40 6.22 5.41
C ASN A 100 8.80 4.75 5.14
N LEU A 101 8.51 4.22 3.95
CA LEU A 101 8.93 2.88 3.54
C LEU A 101 10.40 2.83 3.12
N LEU A 102 11.03 3.95 2.81
CA LEU A 102 12.44 4.02 2.47
C LEU A 102 13.31 3.76 3.72
N GLU A 103 14.34 2.94 3.55
CA GLU A 103 15.40 2.78 4.54
C GLU A 103 16.31 4.02 4.54
N GLN A 104 16.76 4.43 5.73
CA GLN A 104 17.72 5.52 5.92
C GLN A 104 19.11 5.16 5.39
#